data_AF-A0A2V9D084-F1
#
_entry.id   AF-A0A2V9D084-F1
#
_cell.length_a   1.000
_cell.length_b   1.000
_cell.length_c   1.000
_cell.angle_alpha   90.00
_cell.angle_beta   90.00
_cell.angle_gamma   90.00
#
_symmetry.space_group_name_H-M   'P 1'
#
loop_
_entity.id
_entity.type
_entity.pdbx_description
1 polymer ?
#
loop_
_entity_poly.entity_id
_entity_poly.type
_entity_poly.pdbx_seq_one_letter_code
_entity_poly.pdbx_strand_id
1 'polypeptide(L)'
;RYGLVCREVLARESILPPWRELVGMLRRLEGRGEVRGGRFVTDFLGEQFALPIAVESLRAMRRESAVGETVTVSAADPLNLVGIIVPGDRVAANSGAFVTFRDGAAADSAAPMAAMSAAL
;
A
#
# COMPACT_ATOMS: atom_id res chain seq x y z
N ARG A 1 -7.66 5.69 4.95
CA ARG A 1 -6.97 4.38 5.11
C ARG A 1 -5.58 4.45 4.49
N TYR A 2 -5.48 4.77 3.20
CA TYR A 2 -4.19 4.93 2.53
C TYR A 2 -3.69 6.38 2.61
N GLY A 3 -2.36 6.56 2.69
CA GLY A 3 -1.71 7.86 2.52
C GLY A 3 -1.48 8.25 1.06
N LEU A 4 -1.67 7.30 0.14
CA LEU A 4 -1.54 7.44 -1.31
C LEU A 4 -2.73 6.76 -1.99
N VAL A 5 -3.24 7.39 -3.04
CA VAL A 5 -4.37 6.91 -3.84
C VAL A 5 -4.00 6.96 -5.32
N CYS A 6 -4.12 5.81 -5.98
CA CYS A 6 -4.14 5.67 -7.43
C CYS A 6 -5.29 4.73 -7.82
N ARG A 7 -5.56 4.61 -9.12
CA ARG A 7 -6.68 3.80 -9.62
C ARG A 7 -6.60 2.34 -9.15
N GLU A 8 -5.39 1.78 -9.09
CA GLU A 8 -5.13 0.38 -8.77
C GLU A 8 -5.44 0.05 -7.31
N VAL A 9 -5.20 0.97 -6.36
CA VAL A 9 -5.57 0.81 -4.94
C VAL A 9 -7.06 0.52 -4.79
N LEU A 10 -7.88 1.10 -5.66
CA LEU A 10 -9.34 0.96 -5.59
C LEU A 10 -9.79 -0.47 -5.88
N ALA A 11 -8.94 -1.34 -6.42
CA ALA A 11 -9.24 -2.75 -6.61
C ALA A 11 -9.46 -3.53 -5.30
N ARG A 12 -9.12 -2.95 -4.14
CA ARG A 12 -9.41 -3.51 -2.80
C ARG A 12 -10.65 -2.90 -2.12
N GLU A 13 -11.17 -1.81 -2.66
CA GLU A 13 -12.27 -1.08 -2.04
C GLU A 13 -13.56 -1.36 -2.79
N SER A 14 -14.62 -1.67 -2.06
CA SER A 14 -15.96 -1.88 -2.61
C SER A 14 -16.79 -0.60 -2.50
N ILE A 15 -17.78 -0.46 -3.40
CA ILE A 15 -18.75 0.65 -3.37
C ILE A 15 -18.07 2.03 -3.46
N LEU A 16 -17.37 2.27 -4.56
CA LEU A 16 -16.73 3.55 -4.84
C LEU A 16 -17.34 4.26 -6.05
N PRO A 17 -17.36 5.60 -6.06
CA PRO A 17 -17.64 6.37 -7.26
C PRO A 17 -16.65 6.01 -8.39
N PRO A 18 -17.02 6.22 -9.67
CA PRO A 18 -16.11 6.05 -10.78
C PRO A 18 -14.82 6.85 -10.59
N TRP A 19 -13.67 6.29 -10.99
CA TRP A 19 -12.37 6.95 -10.84
C TRP A 19 -12.34 8.39 -11.37
N ARG A 20 -13.03 8.65 -12.49
CA ARG A 20 -13.14 9.98 -13.10
C ARG A 20 -13.77 11.02 -12.15
N GLU A 21 -14.73 10.63 -11.33
CA GLU A 21 -15.36 11.52 -10.33
C GLU A 21 -14.42 11.78 -9.15
N LEU A 22 -13.74 10.72 -8.68
CA LEU A 22 -12.75 10.81 -7.62
C LEU A 22 -11.60 11.74 -8.00
N VAL A 23 -11.10 11.66 -9.23
CA VAL A 23 -10.06 12.58 -9.73
C VAL A 23 -10.51 14.04 -9.64
N GLY A 24 -11.76 14.33 -10.01
CA GLY A 24 -12.31 15.69 -9.88
C GLY A 24 -12.35 16.18 -8.43
N MET A 25 -12.65 15.31 -7.47
CA MET A 25 -12.61 15.63 -6.04
C MET A 25 -11.18 15.80 -5.53
N LEU A 26 -10.27 14.91 -5.92
CA LEU A 26 -8.86 14.93 -5.52
C LEU A 26 -8.12 16.16 -6.07
N ARG A 27 -8.40 16.60 -7.30
CA ARG A 27 -7.87 17.87 -7.84
C ARG A 27 -8.36 19.09 -7.07
N ARG A 28 -9.61 19.08 -6.57
CA ARG A 28 -10.11 20.16 -5.70
C ARG A 28 -9.40 20.17 -4.35
N LEU A 29 -9.17 18.98 -3.77
CA LEU A 29 -8.37 18.82 -2.54
C LEU A 29 -6.93 19.29 -2.76
N GLU A 30 -6.35 18.99 -3.92
CA GLU A 30 -5.02 19.44 -4.31
C GLU A 30 -4.94 20.96 -4.41
N GLY A 31 -5.92 21.60 -5.05
CA GLY A 31 -6.01 23.06 -5.13
C GLY A 31 -6.12 23.74 -3.76
N ARG A 32 -6.59 23.02 -2.73
CA ARG A 32 -6.62 23.47 -1.32
C ARG A 32 -5.37 23.10 -0.53
N GLY A 33 -4.44 22.34 -1.13
CA GLY A 33 -3.22 21.86 -0.48
C GLY A 33 -3.42 20.69 0.48
N GLU A 34 -4.60 20.08 0.53
CA GLU A 34 -4.90 18.92 1.41
C GLU A 34 -4.24 17.64 0.90
N VAL A 35 -4.05 17.53 -0.41
CA VAL A 35 -3.33 16.43 -1.06
C VAL A 35 -2.33 16.99 -2.08
N ARG A 36 -1.41 16.15 -2.53
CA ARG A 36 -0.43 16.45 -3.57
C ARG A 36 -0.65 15.51 -4.75
N GLY A 37 -0.86 16.03 -5.94
CA GLY A 37 -0.82 15.26 -7.17
C GLY A 37 0.62 14.97 -7.60
N GLY A 38 0.85 13.83 -8.23
CA GLY A 38 2.18 13.51 -8.75
C GLY A 38 2.38 12.07 -9.20
N ARG A 39 3.64 11.65 -9.11
CA ARG A 39 4.13 10.29 -9.38
C ARG A 39 4.97 9.87 -8.19
N PHE A 40 4.40 9.02 -7.35
CA PHE A 40 5.02 8.57 -6.11
C PHE A 40 5.38 7.08 -6.18
N VAL A 41 4.56 6.28 -6.88
CA VAL A 41 4.84 4.87 -7.17
C VAL A 41 5.18 4.70 -8.65
N THR A 42 6.25 3.97 -8.93
CA THR A 42 6.65 3.56 -10.29
C THR A 42 5.74 2.47 -10.83
N ASP A 43 5.77 2.24 -12.15
CA ASP A 43 5.02 1.16 -12.83
C ASP A 43 3.48 1.27 -12.81
N PHE A 44 2.95 2.35 -12.22
CA PHE A 44 1.53 2.70 -12.27
C PHE A 44 1.28 3.92 -13.16
N LEU A 45 0.31 3.78 -14.07
CA LEU A 45 -0.10 4.82 -14.99
C LEU A 45 -1.27 5.64 -14.42
N GLY A 46 -1.45 6.86 -14.90
CA GLY A 46 -2.56 7.73 -14.49
C GLY A 46 -2.30 8.51 -13.20
N GLU A 47 -3.22 9.41 -12.84
CA GLU A 47 -3.05 10.35 -11.72
C GLU A 47 -2.88 9.64 -10.37
N GLN A 48 -1.94 10.14 -9.56
CA GLN A 48 -1.74 9.68 -8.19
C GLN A 48 -1.84 10.88 -7.26
N PHE A 49 -2.45 10.67 -6.10
CA PHE A 49 -2.63 11.69 -5.08
C PHE A 49 -2.13 11.15 -3.75
N ALA A 50 -1.38 11.93 -3.00
CA ALA A 50 -0.90 11.54 -1.69
C ALA A 50 -1.12 12.66 -0.67
N LEU A 51 -1.33 12.28 0.59
CA LEU A 51 -1.31 13.23 1.69
C LEU A 51 0.10 13.84 1.78
N PRO A 52 0.24 15.14 2.14
CA PRO A 52 1.55 15.78 2.28
C PRO A 52 2.51 14.97 3.17
N ILE A 53 2.02 14.49 4.31
CA ILE A 53 2.80 13.66 5.24
C ILE A 53 3.26 12.34 4.62
N ALA A 54 2.43 11.71 3.77
CA ALA A 54 2.83 10.49 3.08
C ALA A 54 3.95 10.75 2.06
N VAL A 55 3.91 11.89 1.36
CA VAL A 55 5.00 12.30 0.46
C VAL A 55 6.30 12.52 1.22
N GLU A 56 6.22 13.16 2.39
CA GLU A 56 7.37 13.37 3.27
C GLU A 56 7.96 12.04 3.77
N SER A 57 7.11 11.13 4.27
CA SER A 57 7.52 9.78 4.68
C SER A 57 8.19 9.02 3.54
N LEU A 58 7.61 9.00 2.34
CA LEU A 58 8.19 8.31 1.17
C LEU A 58 9.55 8.89 0.78
N ARG A 59 9.73 10.21 0.88
CA ARG A 59 11.02 10.88 0.62
C ARG A 59 12.05 10.59 1.69
N ALA A 60 11.64 10.47 2.96
CA ALA A 60 12.51 10.10 4.06
C ALA A 60 13.00 8.66 3.90
N MET A 61 12.08 7.71 3.70
CA MET A 61 12.41 6.28 3.52
C MET A 61 13.32 6.03 2.31
N ARG A 62 13.20 6.79 1.22
CA ARG A 62 14.10 6.67 0.06
C ARG A 62 15.57 6.92 0.40
N ARG A 63 15.87 7.69 1.45
CA ARG A 63 17.24 7.98 1.89
C ARG A 63 17.76 6.97 2.90
N GLU A 64 16.89 6.15 3.47
CA GLU A 64 17.26 5.14 4.44
C GLU A 64 17.74 3.87 3.73
N SER A 65 18.71 3.18 4.35
CA SER A 65 19.13 1.87 3.87
C SER A 65 18.16 0.82 4.37
N ALA A 66 17.88 -0.20 3.56
CA ALA A 66 17.08 -1.34 3.98
C ALA A 66 17.77 -2.02 5.19
N VAL A 67 17.02 -2.17 6.29
CA VAL A 67 17.51 -2.75 7.55
C VAL A 67 17.02 -4.18 7.78
N GLY A 68 16.27 -4.75 6.83
CA GLY A 68 15.70 -6.08 6.94
C GLY A 68 14.45 -6.13 7.81
N GLU A 69 13.74 -5.00 7.95
CA GLU A 69 12.55 -4.92 8.79
C GLU A 69 11.44 -5.81 8.23
N THR A 70 10.88 -6.67 9.08
CA THR A 70 9.78 -7.56 8.70
C THR A 70 8.49 -7.18 9.39
N VAL A 71 7.43 -6.94 8.60
CA VAL A 71 6.09 -6.63 9.09
C VAL A 71 5.12 -7.70 8.60
N THR A 72 4.44 -8.37 9.51
CA THR A 72 3.41 -9.36 9.17
C THR A 72 2.03 -8.78 9.42
N VAL A 73 1.17 -8.85 8.42
CA VAL A 73 -0.22 -8.40 8.50
C VAL A 73 -1.17 -9.53 8.13
N SER A 74 -2.41 -9.43 8.58
CA SER A 74 -3.48 -10.33 8.12
C SER A 74 -3.69 -10.15 6.61
N ALA A 75 -3.90 -11.24 5.88
CA ALA A 75 -4.22 -11.18 4.46
C ALA A 75 -5.57 -10.48 4.21
N ALA A 76 -6.46 -10.44 5.21
CA ALA A 76 -7.72 -9.71 5.16
C ALA A 76 -7.57 -8.20 5.43
N ASP A 77 -6.39 -7.73 5.82
CA ASP A 77 -6.13 -6.31 6.07
C ASP A 77 -6.11 -5.50 4.76
N PRO A 78 -6.68 -4.28 4.71
CA PRO A 78 -6.57 -3.39 3.55
C PRO A 78 -5.13 -3.10 3.09
N LEU A 79 -4.13 -3.23 3.97
CA LEU A 79 -2.71 -3.09 3.64
C LEU A 79 -2.17 -4.24 2.78
N ASN A 80 -2.91 -5.35 2.62
CA ASN A 80 -2.57 -6.40 1.66
C ASN A 80 -2.74 -5.89 0.22
N LEU A 81 -1.70 -5.26 -0.31
CA LEU A 81 -1.64 -4.73 -1.68
C LEU A 81 -0.73 -5.58 -2.59
N VAL A 82 -0.43 -6.83 -2.20
CA VAL A 82 0.34 -7.78 -3.01
C VAL A 82 -0.44 -8.16 -4.26
N GLY A 83 0.23 -8.09 -5.41
CA GLY A 83 -0.38 -8.25 -6.73
C GLY A 83 -1.25 -7.07 -7.15
N ILE A 84 -1.12 -5.91 -6.48
CA ILE A 84 -1.76 -4.65 -6.84
C ILE A 84 -0.70 -3.55 -6.95
N ILE A 85 -0.16 -3.10 -5.81
CA ILE A 85 0.95 -2.14 -5.76
C ILE A 85 2.27 -2.86 -5.50
N VAL A 86 2.25 -3.80 -4.56
CA VAL A 86 3.44 -4.57 -4.22
C VAL A 86 3.57 -5.70 -5.24
N PRO A 87 4.71 -5.82 -5.95
CA PRO A 87 4.94 -6.90 -6.89
C PRO A 87 4.79 -8.27 -6.22
N GLY A 88 4.25 -9.25 -6.96
CA GLY A 88 4.03 -10.61 -6.50
C GLY A 88 2.65 -11.15 -6.89
N ASP A 89 2.41 -12.43 -6.61
CA ASP A 89 1.12 -13.06 -6.87
C ASP A 89 0.05 -12.53 -5.92
N ARG A 90 -1.15 -12.28 -6.47
CA ARG A 90 -2.25 -11.69 -5.69
C ARG A 90 -2.64 -12.60 -4.52
N VAL A 91 -2.46 -12.11 -3.30
CA VAL A 91 -2.88 -12.83 -2.09
C VAL A 91 -4.36 -12.55 -1.79
N ALA A 92 -5.16 -13.61 -1.74
CA ALA A 92 -6.59 -13.54 -1.42
C ALA A 92 -6.83 -12.98 0.00
N ALA A 93 -7.89 -12.18 0.15
CA ALA A 93 -8.27 -11.54 1.42
C ALA A 93 -9.01 -12.51 2.37
N ASN A 94 -8.45 -13.68 2.61
CA ASN A 94 -9.06 -14.71 3.45
C ASN A 94 -8.66 -14.51 4.91
N SER A 95 -9.63 -14.60 5.82
CA SER A 95 -9.37 -14.61 7.26
C SER A 95 -8.49 -15.80 7.64
N GLY A 96 -7.53 -15.57 8.54
CA GLY A 96 -6.58 -16.60 9.03
C GLY A 96 -5.33 -16.80 8.16
N ALA A 97 -5.25 -16.16 6.99
CA ALA A 97 -4.02 -16.08 6.20
C ALA A 97 -3.23 -14.80 6.56
N PHE A 98 -1.93 -14.81 6.29
CA PHE A 98 -1.01 -13.71 6.61
C PHE A 98 -0.09 -13.39 5.43
N VAL A 99 0.36 -12.14 5.37
CA VAL A 99 1.37 -11.65 4.42
C VAL A 99 2.50 -11.02 5.23
N THR A 100 3.73 -11.41 4.92
CA THR A 100 4.93 -10.81 5.51
C THR A 100 5.62 -9.95 4.47
N PHE A 101 5.88 -8.70 4.85
CA PHE A 101 6.68 -7.76 4.09
C PHE A 101 8.07 -7.68 4.70
N ARG A 102 9.11 -7.70 3.87
CA ARG A 102 10.50 -7.38 4.25
C ARG A 102 10.93 -6.13 3.52
N ASP A 103 11.21 -5.06 4.25
CA ASP A 103 11.56 -3.74 3.69
C ASP A 103 10.56 -3.27 2.60
N GLY A 104 9.28 -3.59 2.77
CA GLY A 104 8.19 -3.25 1.84
C GLY A 104 7.98 -4.22 0.66
N ALA A 105 8.89 -5.19 0.44
CA ALA A 105 8.68 -6.26 -0.54
C ALA A 105 7.92 -7.43 0.09
N ALA A 106 6.99 -8.04 -0.65
CA ALA A 106 6.36 -9.28 -0.19
C ALA A 106 7.43 -10.38 -0.10
N ALA A 107 7.64 -10.94 1.08
CA ALA A 107 8.45 -12.14 1.25
C ALA A 107 7.59 -13.34 0.85
N ASP A 108 8.17 -14.34 0.16
CA ASP A 108 7.46 -15.57 -0.19
C ASP A 108 6.74 -16.12 1.04
N SER A 109 5.41 -16.20 0.93
CA SER A 109 4.51 -16.60 2.00
C SER A 109 4.69 -18.09 2.27
N ALA A 110 5.76 -18.43 2.99
CA ALA A 110 6.07 -19.76 3.46
C ALA A 110 6.62 -19.70 4.88
N ALA A 111 5.76 -19.30 5.83
CA ALA A 111 5.68 -19.98 7.12
C ALA A 111 4.38 -19.57 7.83
N PRO A 112 3.52 -20.52 8.24
CA PRO A 112 2.64 -20.25 9.36
C PRO A 112 3.51 -19.87 10.58
N MET A 113 2.96 -19.05 11.47
CA MET A 113 3.50 -18.58 12.75
C MET A 113 4.02 -19.67 13.72
N ALA A 114 4.27 -20.90 13.29
CA ALA A 114 4.82 -21.98 14.11
C ALA A 114 6.27 -21.74 14.57
N ALA A 115 7.02 -20.81 13.96
CA ALA A 115 8.42 -20.57 14.32
C ALA A 115 8.63 -19.50 15.41
N MET A 116 7.62 -18.74 15.84
CA MET A 116 7.79 -17.64 16.81
C MET A 116 7.25 -17.94 18.21
N SER A 117 6.69 -19.14 18.43
CA SER A 117 6.18 -19.58 19.75
C SER A 117 7.16 -20.46 20.55
N ALA A 118 8.43 -20.57 20.15
CA ALA A 118 9.43 -21.43 20.79
C ALA A 118 10.59 -20.67 21.47
N ALA A 119 10.37 -19.42 21.89
CA ALA A 119 11.34 -18.64 22.64
C ALA A 119 10.68 -17.89 23.82
N LEU A 120 10.06 -18.66 24.71
CA LEU A 120 9.83 -18.37 26.13
C LEU A 120 10.00 -19.69 26.90
#